data_AF-A0A818DZD8-F1
#
_entry.id   AF-A0A818DZD8-F1
#
_cell.length_a   1.000
_cell.length_b   1.000
_cell.length_c   1.000
_cell.angle_alpha   90.00
_cell.angle_beta   90.00
_cell.angle_gamma   90.00
#
_symmetry.space_group_name_H-M   'P 1'
#
loop_
_entity.id
_entity.type
_entity.pdbx_description
1 polymer ?
#
loop_
_entity_poly.entity_id
_entity_poly.type
_entity_poly.pdbx_seq_one_letter_code
_entity_poly.pdbx_strand_id
1 'polypeptide(L)'
;MKQVSSLCINNNSFTIPLFTTRMLRMKFNRTRLKQLNIHTIRLHAFISDQKVAEFQDHRDKIEKVFHLTKNIKQYDNESIMIYNLNIHAKYINQTNIQYFIEIINIKNHIYSINCSIVLIISQPERMRDKIFKNLTPFMLMFISIQMGILLDIEILKELIRRPIQISIGFVCQYIFMPLIAFSISKLFQYQPLYGLGLFIVGCCPGGSASNQWTVLFDGDLNLSAFMTFASTVASFFMMPLWLYTLGQYAYLRELEIRIPFLNLLLSLLTIIGPMGLGMIICHFIPKLKSIIKRILKPMLILFICYFFVFGAFVNYYLFHYIDLQTALTIPLLPWLGFLLGGLFAWICRQDSKRIVTIGIETGIQHIGIAFMVLLYSLPAPENSQATIIPLIAGYVSVLPFCLVLIYQLIRGKCCKTQPVDHHISIDTLSKTTFELSEAEAEPVDDISQTKKESLPITILDSAVDSKST
;
A
#
# COMPACT_ATOMS: atom_id res chain seq x y z
N MET A 1 -1.26 30.90 40.83
CA MET A 1 -0.85 30.32 39.53
C MET A 1 -0.82 28.78 39.54
N LYS A 2 0.05 28.08 40.29
CA LYS A 2 0.17 26.60 40.21
C LYS A 2 -1.14 25.77 40.43
N GLN A 3 -2.09 26.26 41.23
CA GLN A 3 -3.40 25.59 41.41
C GLN A 3 -4.43 25.88 40.30
N VAL A 4 -4.13 26.86 39.43
CA VAL A 4 -5.03 27.41 38.40
C VAL A 4 -4.71 26.79 37.03
N SER A 5 -3.45 26.44 36.77
CA SER A 5 -3.04 25.67 35.58
C SER A 5 -3.68 24.29 35.47
N SER A 6 -4.21 23.71 36.55
CA SER A 6 -4.99 22.46 36.51
C SER A 6 -6.43 22.64 36.00
N LEU A 7 -6.75 23.78 35.39
CA LEU A 7 -8.01 24.04 34.67
C LEU A 7 -7.88 23.81 33.16
N CYS A 8 -6.66 23.69 32.63
CA CYS A 8 -6.45 23.18 31.28
C CYS A 8 -6.83 21.69 31.21
N ILE A 9 -7.28 21.24 30.04
CA ILE A 9 -7.48 19.80 29.77
C ILE A 9 -6.13 19.08 29.84
N ASN A 10 -6.02 18.05 30.68
CA ASN A 10 -4.80 17.26 30.90
C ASN A 10 -4.35 16.44 29.67
N ASN A 11 -5.19 16.28 28.64
CA ASN A 11 -4.82 15.59 27.41
C ASN A 11 -4.18 16.58 26.43
N ASN A 12 -2.89 16.37 26.15
CA ASN A 12 -2.14 17.18 25.18
C ASN A 12 -2.69 17.07 23.75
N SER A 13 -3.37 15.96 23.40
CA SER A 13 -3.97 15.76 22.08
C SER A 13 -5.39 15.18 22.14
N PHE A 14 -6.18 15.47 21.10
CA PHE A 14 -7.55 14.98 20.91
C PHE A 14 -7.78 14.58 19.45
N THR A 15 -7.96 13.28 19.22
CA THR A 15 -8.10 12.71 17.86
C THR A 15 -9.56 12.63 17.41
N ILE A 16 -9.83 13.06 16.18
CA ILE A 16 -11.17 13.06 15.57
C ILE A 16 -11.12 12.36 14.20
N PRO A 17 -11.88 11.27 13.97
CA PRO A 17 -11.99 10.67 12.65
C PRO A 17 -12.64 11.61 11.64
N LEU A 18 -12.11 11.64 10.41
CA LEU A 18 -12.65 12.43 9.31
C LEU A 18 -14.15 12.12 9.07
N PHE A 19 -14.93 13.17 8.75
CA PHE A 19 -16.38 13.12 8.58
C PHE A 19 -17.18 12.71 9.83
N THR A 20 -16.59 12.83 11.02
CA THR A 20 -17.31 12.67 12.28
C THR A 20 -17.32 13.98 13.07
N THR A 21 -18.37 14.15 13.89
CA THR A 21 -18.41 15.18 14.92
C THR A 21 -18.01 14.55 16.25
N ARG A 22 -16.94 15.05 16.89
CA ARG A 22 -16.62 14.70 18.27
C ARG A 22 -16.85 15.89 19.20
N MET A 23 -17.40 15.59 20.36
CA MET A 23 -17.70 16.54 21.43
C MET A 23 -16.51 16.58 22.40
N LEU A 24 -15.73 17.66 22.35
CA LEU A 24 -14.74 17.96 23.37
C LEU A 24 -15.47 18.51 24.61
N ARG A 25 -15.35 17.81 25.74
CA ARG A 25 -16.02 18.16 27.00
C ARG A 25 -15.03 18.76 27.99
N MET A 26 -15.16 20.06 28.25
CA MET A 26 -14.46 20.75 29.34
C MET A 26 -15.32 20.65 30.60
N LYS A 27 -14.76 20.15 31.71
CA LYS A 27 -15.43 20.03 33.01
C LYS A 27 -14.75 20.92 34.02
N PHE A 28 -15.53 21.77 34.71
CA PHE A 28 -15.03 22.61 35.79
C PHE A 28 -15.81 22.33 37.09
N ASN A 29 -15.10 21.97 38.16
CA ASN A 29 -15.68 21.72 39.47
C ASN A 29 -16.05 23.08 40.14
N ARG A 30 -17.35 23.30 40.36
CA ARG A 30 -17.90 24.57 40.85
C ARG A 30 -17.57 24.83 42.33
N THR A 31 -17.38 23.78 43.12
CA THR A 31 -16.94 23.87 44.53
C THR A 31 -15.52 24.45 44.61
N ARG A 32 -14.63 23.96 43.75
CA ARG A 32 -13.25 24.46 43.62
C ARG A 32 -13.16 25.86 43.01
N LEU A 33 -14.04 26.22 42.08
CA LEU A 33 -14.14 27.59 41.56
C LEU A 33 -14.63 28.59 42.63
N LYS A 34 -15.58 28.18 43.50
CA LYS A 34 -16.03 28.99 44.64
C LYS A 34 -14.89 29.25 45.64
N GLN A 35 -14.09 28.23 45.98
CA GLN A 35 -12.92 28.37 46.86
C GLN A 35 -11.87 29.37 46.33
N LEU A 36 -11.85 29.63 45.02
CA LEU A 36 -10.93 30.55 44.36
C LEU A 36 -11.49 31.97 44.14
N ASN A 37 -12.69 32.28 44.65
CA ASN A 37 -13.37 33.58 44.49
C ASN A 37 -13.55 34.03 43.02
N ILE A 38 -13.83 33.07 42.13
CA ILE A 38 -14.00 33.30 40.68
C ILE A 38 -15.45 33.66 40.39
N HIS A 39 -15.69 34.83 39.78
CA HIS A 39 -17.03 35.37 39.54
C HIS A 39 -17.51 35.16 38.09
N THR A 40 -16.60 35.33 37.12
CA THR A 40 -16.85 35.16 35.69
C THR A 40 -15.73 34.33 35.09
N ILE A 41 -16.11 33.41 34.19
CA ILE A 41 -15.17 32.70 33.32
C ILE A 41 -15.53 33.08 31.88
N ARG A 42 -14.57 33.64 31.15
CA ARG A 42 -14.62 33.65 29.68
C ARG A 42 -13.67 32.61 29.14
N LEU A 43 -14.08 31.89 28.10
CA LEU A 43 -13.21 30.97 27.37
C LEU A 43 -13.23 31.38 25.90
N HIS A 44 -12.11 31.88 25.40
CA HIS A 44 -11.95 32.25 24.00
C HIS A 44 -11.09 31.16 23.34
N ALA A 45 -11.64 30.44 22.36
CA ALA A 45 -10.92 29.41 21.62
C ALA A 45 -10.56 29.92 20.21
N PHE A 46 -9.30 29.73 19.84
CA PHE A 46 -8.69 30.19 18.59
C PHE A 46 -8.10 28.99 17.83
N ILE A 47 -8.15 29.07 16.50
CA ILE A 47 -7.44 28.17 15.58
C ILE A 47 -6.72 29.07 14.58
N SER A 48 -5.39 28.96 14.49
CA SER A 48 -4.56 29.75 13.58
C SER A 48 -4.90 31.25 13.63
N ASP A 49 -4.88 31.81 14.84
CA ASP A 49 -5.19 33.21 15.18
C ASP A 49 -6.60 33.73 14.85
N GLN A 50 -7.47 32.92 14.24
CA GLN A 50 -8.89 33.22 14.13
C GLN A 50 -9.64 32.78 15.39
N LYS A 51 -10.50 33.66 15.92
CA LYS A 51 -11.38 33.39 17.06
C LYS A 51 -12.53 32.49 16.61
N VAL A 52 -12.50 31.21 16.99
CA VAL A 52 -13.45 30.18 16.52
C VAL A 52 -14.62 29.98 17.49
N ALA A 53 -14.40 30.17 18.79
CA ALA A 53 -15.49 30.14 19.77
C ALA A 53 -15.25 31.10 20.93
N GLU A 54 -16.34 31.59 21.52
CA GLU A 54 -16.35 32.41 22.72
C GLU A 54 -17.44 31.89 23.66
N PHE A 55 -17.03 31.52 24.86
CA PHE A 55 -17.92 31.14 25.95
C PHE A 55 -17.84 32.23 27.00
N GLN A 56 -18.91 33.00 27.19
CA GLN A 56 -18.97 34.04 28.21
C GLN A 56 -20.08 33.68 29.19
N ASP A 57 -19.73 33.16 30.36
CA ASP A 57 -20.71 32.82 31.39
C ASP A 57 -21.05 34.05 32.22
N HIS A 58 -21.95 34.88 31.70
CA HIS A 58 -22.72 35.78 32.55
C HIS A 58 -23.76 34.97 33.31
N ARG A 59 -23.88 35.24 34.62
CA ARG A 59 -25.08 34.82 35.35
C ARG A 59 -26.27 35.49 34.66
N ASP A 60 -27.14 34.63 34.16
CA ASP A 60 -28.31 34.88 33.32
C ASP A 60 -28.06 35.19 31.82
N LYS A 61 -28.69 34.31 31.01
CA LYS A 61 -29.13 34.44 29.60
C LYS A 61 -28.18 34.20 28.40
N ILE A 62 -28.80 33.48 27.43
CA ILE A 62 -28.65 33.49 25.95
C ILE A 62 -27.75 32.42 25.26
N GLU A 63 -28.31 31.90 24.16
CA GLU A 63 -27.77 30.91 23.21
C GLU A 63 -27.12 31.56 21.97
N LYS A 64 -26.63 30.71 21.05
CA LYS A 64 -26.19 30.91 19.63
C LYS A 64 -24.68 31.08 19.44
N VAL A 65 -24.03 30.50 18.40
CA VAL A 65 -24.44 29.49 17.39
C VAL A 65 -23.25 28.57 17.10
N PHE A 66 -23.45 27.26 17.23
CA PHE A 66 -22.69 26.12 16.65
C PHE A 66 -23.24 24.79 17.26
N HIS A 67 -24.58 24.70 17.45
CA HIS A 67 -25.24 23.68 18.30
C HIS A 67 -24.47 23.34 19.59
N LEU A 68 -24.06 24.38 20.31
CA LEU A 68 -23.33 24.32 21.58
C LEU A 68 -24.31 24.18 22.75
N THR A 69 -24.59 22.95 23.18
CA THR A 69 -25.51 22.70 24.30
C THR A 69 -24.79 22.83 25.65
N LYS A 70 -25.05 23.89 26.42
CA LYS A 70 -24.59 24.06 27.81
C LYS A 70 -25.45 23.21 28.74
N ASN A 71 -24.91 22.06 29.19
CA ASN A 71 -25.61 21.15 30.11
C ASN A 71 -24.98 21.20 31.50
N ILE A 72 -25.66 21.84 32.45
CA ILE A 72 -25.29 21.76 33.87
C ILE A 72 -25.76 20.40 34.39
N LYS A 73 -24.84 19.58 34.89
CA LYS A 73 -25.18 18.33 35.59
C LYS A 73 -24.82 18.45 37.06
N GLN A 74 -25.80 18.17 37.90
CA GLN A 74 -25.63 18.05 39.34
C GLN A 74 -25.45 16.56 39.64
N TYR A 75 -24.28 16.20 40.16
CA TYR A 75 -24.01 14.89 40.73
C TYR A 75 -23.90 15.06 42.26
N ASP A 76 -24.04 13.99 43.03
CA ASP A 76 -24.21 14.06 44.48
C ASP A 76 -23.12 14.94 45.14
N ASN A 77 -23.60 16.02 45.79
CA ASN A 77 -22.83 17.09 46.44
C ASN A 77 -21.78 17.87 45.59
N GLU A 78 -21.48 17.50 44.35
CA GLU A 78 -20.62 18.27 43.44
C GLU A 78 -21.37 18.82 42.22
N SER A 79 -21.42 20.15 42.10
CA SER A 79 -21.91 20.79 40.87
C SER A 79 -20.77 20.97 39.87
N ILE A 80 -20.92 20.44 38.66
CA ILE A 80 -19.91 20.48 37.60
C ILE A 80 -20.45 21.28 36.41
N MET A 81 -19.72 22.31 36.02
CA MET A 81 -20.00 23.06 34.79
C MET A 81 -19.38 22.32 33.61
N ILE A 82 -20.18 22.04 32.58
CA ILE A 82 -19.73 21.30 31.39
C ILE A 82 -19.92 22.19 30.15
N TYR A 83 -18.82 22.48 29.46
CA TYR A 83 -18.84 23.10 28.13
C TYR A 83 -18.57 22.02 27.08
N ASN A 84 -19.42 21.95 26.06
CA ASN A 84 -19.41 20.92 25.02
C ASN A 84 -19.08 21.55 23.68
N LEU A 85 -17.82 21.52 23.25
CA LEU A 85 -17.40 22.01 21.92
C LEU A 85 -17.57 20.88 20.89
N ASN A 86 -18.51 21.03 19.96
CA ASN A 86 -18.74 20.08 18.88
C ASN A 86 -17.82 20.41 17.70
N ILE A 87 -16.81 19.59 17.44
CA ILE A 87 -15.88 19.77 16.32
C ILE A 87 -16.23 18.78 15.21
N HIS A 88 -16.55 19.30 14.02
CA HIS A 88 -16.82 18.50 12.83
C HIS A 88 -15.57 18.42 11.93
N ALA A 89 -14.97 17.23 11.80
CA ALA A 89 -13.77 17.03 11.00
C ALA A 89 -14.07 16.98 9.49
N LYS A 90 -13.60 17.97 8.72
CA LYS A 90 -13.76 18.02 7.25
C LYS A 90 -12.49 17.67 6.46
N TYR A 91 -11.30 17.96 6.98
CA TYR A 91 -10.02 17.71 6.32
C TYR A 91 -9.00 17.04 7.27
N ILE A 92 -8.17 16.12 6.77
CA ILE A 92 -7.06 15.50 7.51
C ILE A 92 -5.98 16.56 7.73
N ASN A 93 -5.76 16.95 8.99
CA ASN A 93 -4.76 17.91 9.40
C ASN A 93 -4.46 17.76 10.90
N GLN A 94 -3.33 18.31 11.34
CA GLN A 94 -3.02 18.57 12.74
C GLN A 94 -3.10 20.08 12.98
N THR A 95 -3.90 20.51 13.96
CA THR A 95 -4.04 21.93 14.31
C THR A 95 -4.08 22.11 15.82
N ASN A 96 -3.54 23.21 16.31
CA ASN A 96 -3.60 23.53 17.74
C ASN A 96 -4.82 24.43 18.00
N ILE A 97 -5.75 23.97 18.83
CA ILE A 97 -6.68 24.89 19.49
C ILE A 97 -5.93 25.53 20.64
N GLN A 98 -5.66 26.83 20.52
CA GLN A 98 -5.32 27.65 21.68
C GLN A 98 -6.62 28.13 22.33
N TYR A 99 -6.71 28.09 23.65
CA TYR A 99 -7.84 28.67 24.36
C TYR A 99 -7.40 29.40 25.62
N PHE A 100 -7.99 30.59 25.79
CA PHE A 100 -7.73 31.51 26.87
C PHE A 100 -8.87 31.41 27.86
N ILE A 101 -8.58 31.01 29.09
CA ILE A 101 -9.54 31.05 30.20
C ILE A 101 -9.30 32.36 30.95
N GLU A 102 -10.14 33.38 30.73
CA GLU A 102 -10.16 34.58 31.56
C GLU A 102 -10.96 34.30 32.83
N ILE A 103 -10.33 34.56 33.98
CA ILE A 103 -10.89 34.41 35.31
C ILE A 103 -10.98 35.80 35.94
N ILE A 104 -12.19 36.27 36.18
CA ILE A 104 -12.42 37.56 36.85
C ILE A 104 -12.74 37.30 38.33
N ASN A 105 -11.88 37.81 39.21
CA ASN A 105 -12.06 37.76 40.66
C ASN A 105 -13.00 38.90 41.14
N ILE A 106 -13.57 38.77 42.33
CA ILE A 106 -14.45 39.77 42.98
C ILE A 106 -13.82 41.18 43.03
N LYS A 107 -12.49 41.28 43.11
CA LYS A 107 -11.74 42.54 43.06
C LYS A 107 -11.47 43.08 41.64
N ASN A 108 -12.17 42.60 40.62
CA ASN A 108 -11.95 42.91 39.19
C ASN A 108 -10.56 42.58 38.62
N HIS A 109 -9.69 41.89 39.36
CA HIS A 109 -8.46 41.34 38.79
C HIS A 109 -8.78 40.22 37.79
N ILE A 110 -8.29 40.39 36.56
CA ILE A 110 -8.39 39.43 35.47
C ILE A 110 -7.13 38.55 35.48
N TYR A 111 -7.32 37.24 35.49
CA TYR A 111 -6.25 36.26 35.29
C TYR A 111 -6.53 35.46 34.02
N SER A 112 -5.67 35.57 33.01
CA SER A 112 -5.73 34.72 31.83
C SER A 112 -4.90 33.45 32.01
N ILE A 113 -5.47 32.30 31.64
CA ILE A 113 -4.74 31.04 31.47
C ILE A 113 -4.71 30.74 29.98
N ASN A 114 -3.50 30.62 29.41
CA ASN A 114 -3.33 30.15 28.04
C ASN A 114 -3.18 28.63 28.10
N CYS A 115 -4.12 27.91 27.48
CA CYS A 115 -4.08 26.47 27.33
C CYS A 115 -4.03 26.11 25.84
N SER A 116 -3.43 24.99 25.48
CA SER A 116 -3.38 24.50 24.09
C SER A 116 -3.71 23.00 24.04
N ILE A 117 -4.53 22.59 23.06
CA ILE A 117 -4.79 21.17 22.75
C ILE A 117 -4.47 20.94 21.28
N VAL A 118 -3.69 19.90 21.00
CA VAL A 118 -3.43 19.43 19.63
C VAL A 118 -4.64 18.66 19.14
N LEU A 119 -5.36 19.18 18.15
CA LEU A 119 -6.32 18.38 17.38
C LEU A 119 -5.59 17.59 16.31
N ILE A 120 -5.89 16.29 16.23
CA ILE A 120 -5.40 15.40 15.19
C ILE A 120 -6.62 14.87 14.44
N ILE A 121 -6.82 15.28 13.19
CA ILE A 121 -7.88 14.71 12.36
C ILE A 121 -7.31 13.50 11.63
N SER A 122 -7.77 12.30 12.01
CA SER A 122 -7.31 11.02 11.48
C SER A 122 -8.19 10.50 10.34
N GLN A 123 -7.81 9.37 9.74
CA GLN A 123 -8.65 8.61 8.80
C GLN A 123 -10.10 8.45 9.28
N PRO A 124 -11.08 8.39 8.36
CA PRO A 124 -12.47 8.15 8.68
C PRO A 124 -12.68 6.74 9.27
N GLU A 125 -13.65 6.65 10.17
CA GLU A 125 -14.02 5.41 10.88
C GLU A 125 -15.39 4.87 10.42
N ARG A 126 -15.77 5.07 9.14
CA ARG A 126 -17.03 4.56 8.62
C ARG A 126 -16.98 3.02 8.58
N MET A 127 -18.15 2.40 8.53
CA MET A 127 -18.25 0.92 8.45
C MET A 127 -17.42 0.35 7.29
N ARG A 128 -17.40 1.02 6.13
CA ARG A 128 -16.63 0.60 4.95
C ARG A 128 -15.11 0.70 5.17
N ASP A 129 -14.65 1.74 5.84
CA ASP A 129 -13.22 1.94 6.16
C ASP A 129 -12.75 0.84 7.12
N LYS A 130 -13.56 0.50 8.13
CA LYS A 130 -13.31 -0.60 9.07
C LYS A 130 -13.28 -1.96 8.38
N ILE A 131 -14.21 -2.23 7.47
CA ILE A 131 -14.22 -3.45 6.64
C ILE A 131 -12.95 -3.52 5.79
N PHE A 132 -12.59 -2.45 5.06
CA PHE A 132 -11.40 -2.43 4.21
C PHE A 132 -10.10 -2.64 5.01
N LYS A 133 -9.94 -1.91 6.12
CA LYS A 133 -8.76 -2.00 7.00
C LYS A 133 -8.60 -3.40 7.61
N ASN A 134 -9.68 -4.04 8.02
CA ASN A 134 -9.62 -5.36 8.65
C ASN A 134 -9.48 -6.48 7.61
N LEU A 135 -10.10 -6.36 6.43
CA LEU A 135 -10.10 -7.41 5.40
C LEU A 135 -8.83 -7.40 4.52
N THR A 136 -8.22 -6.23 4.31
CA THR A 136 -7.00 -6.09 3.48
C THR A 136 -5.84 -6.99 3.94
N PRO A 137 -5.48 -7.07 5.23
CA PRO A 137 -4.44 -7.99 5.71
C PRO A 137 -4.75 -9.46 5.40
N PHE A 138 -6.00 -9.92 5.52
CA PHE A 138 -6.37 -11.30 5.17
C PHE A 138 -6.26 -11.56 3.67
N MET A 139 -6.63 -10.59 2.82
CA MET A 139 -6.46 -10.69 1.37
C MET A 139 -4.98 -10.75 0.98
N LEU A 140 -4.13 -9.90 1.57
CA LEU A 140 -2.67 -9.92 1.35
C LEU A 140 -2.04 -11.23 1.85
N MET A 141 -2.46 -11.74 3.01
CA MET A 141 -2.02 -13.02 3.55
C MET A 141 -2.37 -14.19 2.61
N PHE A 142 -3.61 -14.21 2.09
CA PHE A 142 -4.05 -15.24 1.14
C PHE A 142 -3.26 -15.18 -0.16
N ILE A 143 -3.06 -13.99 -0.74
CA ILE A 143 -2.22 -13.80 -1.93
C ILE A 143 -0.79 -14.30 -1.67
N SER A 144 -0.22 -13.98 -0.51
CA SER A 144 1.14 -14.39 -0.15
C SER A 144 1.28 -15.90 -0.03
N ILE A 145 0.31 -16.58 0.62
CA ILE A 145 0.24 -18.06 0.66
C ILE A 145 0.08 -18.64 -0.76
N GLN A 146 -0.78 -18.03 -1.58
CA GLN A 146 -1.02 -18.44 -2.96
C GLN A 146 0.28 -18.45 -3.78
N MET A 147 1.08 -17.38 -3.65
CA MET A 147 2.38 -17.28 -4.32
C MET A 147 3.41 -18.27 -3.74
N GLY A 148 3.40 -18.48 -2.42
CA GLY A 148 4.21 -19.51 -1.77
C GLY A 148 3.93 -20.92 -2.29
N ILE A 149 2.67 -21.25 -2.59
CA ILE A 149 2.27 -22.55 -3.16
C ILE A 149 2.65 -22.68 -4.64
N LEU A 150 2.70 -21.56 -5.38
CA LEU A 150 3.09 -21.56 -6.79
C LEU A 150 4.60 -21.71 -6.99
N LEU A 151 5.41 -21.35 -5.99
CA LEU A 151 6.86 -21.45 -6.03
C LEU A 151 7.32 -22.89 -5.98
N ASP A 152 8.03 -23.29 -7.02
CA ASP A 152 8.68 -24.59 -7.09
C ASP A 152 10.09 -24.54 -6.47
N ILE A 153 10.34 -25.42 -5.50
CA ILE A 153 11.61 -25.49 -4.77
C ILE A 153 12.75 -26.02 -5.66
N GLU A 154 12.45 -26.81 -6.68
CA GLU A 154 13.45 -27.34 -7.61
C GLU A 154 13.87 -26.28 -8.62
N ILE A 155 12.89 -25.55 -9.17
CA ILE A 155 13.14 -24.38 -10.01
C ILE A 155 13.87 -23.27 -9.22
N LEU A 156 13.58 -23.11 -7.92
CA LEU A 156 14.33 -22.23 -7.02
C LEU A 156 15.82 -22.64 -6.94
N LYS A 157 16.11 -23.93 -6.76
CA LYS A 157 17.50 -24.45 -6.75
C LYS A 157 18.19 -24.23 -8.11
N GLU A 158 17.46 -24.38 -9.22
CA GLU A 158 18.02 -24.16 -10.54
C GLU A 158 18.30 -22.67 -10.83
N LEU A 159 17.37 -21.76 -10.46
CA LEU A 159 17.59 -20.33 -10.65
C LEU A 159 18.73 -19.78 -9.77
N ILE A 160 18.94 -20.33 -8.57
CA ILE A 160 20.14 -20.02 -7.76
C ILE A 160 21.45 -20.31 -8.54
N ARG A 161 21.45 -21.28 -9.46
CA ARG A 161 22.59 -21.57 -10.36
C ARG A 161 22.66 -20.63 -11.57
N ARG A 162 21.68 -19.73 -11.77
CA ARG A 162 21.60 -18.73 -12.86
C ARG A 162 21.74 -17.30 -12.30
N PRO A 163 22.87 -16.93 -11.67
CA PRO A 163 23.02 -15.71 -10.89
C PRO A 163 22.78 -14.42 -11.70
N ILE A 164 23.09 -14.42 -13.00
CA ILE A 164 22.99 -13.23 -13.87
C ILE A 164 21.57 -12.65 -13.86
N GLN A 165 20.54 -13.49 -14.03
CA GLN A 165 19.14 -13.05 -14.09
C GLN A 165 18.67 -12.46 -12.76
N ILE A 166 19.08 -13.09 -11.66
CA ILE A 166 18.80 -12.64 -10.29
C ILE A 166 19.48 -11.29 -10.02
N SER A 167 20.76 -11.15 -10.41
CA SER A 167 21.52 -9.91 -10.23
C SER A 167 20.91 -8.76 -11.03
N ILE A 168 20.46 -9.00 -12.26
CA ILE A 168 19.74 -7.99 -13.07
C ILE A 168 18.48 -7.54 -12.34
N GLY A 169 17.65 -8.49 -11.89
CA GLY A 169 16.43 -8.19 -11.14
C GLY A 169 16.68 -7.43 -9.84
N PHE A 170 17.70 -7.83 -9.08
CA PHE A 170 18.10 -7.16 -7.84
C PHE A 170 18.58 -5.72 -8.06
N VAL A 171 19.36 -5.47 -9.12
CA VAL A 171 19.81 -4.12 -9.51
C VAL A 171 18.62 -3.24 -9.90
N CYS A 172 17.69 -3.76 -10.71
CA CYS A 172 16.46 -3.03 -11.04
C CYS A 172 15.64 -2.69 -9.79
N GLN A 173 15.43 -3.67 -8.90
CA GLN A 173 14.56 -3.55 -7.75
C GLN A 173 15.14 -2.68 -6.63
N TYR A 174 16.44 -2.78 -6.36
CA TYR A 174 17.08 -2.13 -5.20
C TYR A 174 18.13 -1.09 -5.53
N ILE A 175 18.36 -0.79 -6.81
CA ILE A 175 19.16 0.37 -7.23
C ILE A 175 18.29 1.31 -8.05
N PHE A 176 17.69 0.84 -9.16
CA PHE A 176 16.92 1.74 -10.03
C PHE A 176 15.65 2.26 -9.35
N MET A 177 14.81 1.39 -8.81
CA MET A 177 13.53 1.80 -8.21
C MET A 177 13.64 2.83 -7.07
N PRO A 178 14.53 2.69 -6.07
CA PRO A 178 14.76 3.73 -5.06
C PRO A 178 15.28 5.04 -5.64
N LEU A 179 16.20 4.98 -6.62
CA LEU A 179 16.77 6.16 -7.26
C LEU A 179 15.78 6.88 -8.17
N ILE A 180 14.91 6.16 -8.88
CA ILE A 180 13.80 6.73 -9.67
C ILE A 180 12.84 7.46 -8.73
N ALA A 181 12.41 6.82 -7.64
CA ALA A 181 11.50 7.44 -6.67
C ALA A 181 12.08 8.70 -6.02
N PHE A 182 13.36 8.65 -5.62
CA PHE A 182 14.09 9.83 -5.12
C PHE A 182 14.20 10.93 -6.18
N SER A 183 14.56 10.57 -7.42
CA SER A 183 14.74 11.53 -8.52
C SER A 183 13.42 12.23 -8.86
N ILE A 184 12.30 11.50 -8.99
CA ILE A 184 10.96 12.09 -9.18
C ILE A 184 10.66 13.04 -8.01
N SER A 185 10.82 12.58 -6.77
CA SER A 185 10.52 13.39 -5.59
C SER A 185 11.35 14.69 -5.52
N LYS A 186 12.61 14.70 -5.95
CA LYS A 186 13.46 15.91 -5.90
C LYS A 186 13.32 16.79 -7.14
N LEU A 187 13.19 16.22 -8.34
CA LEU A 187 12.94 16.99 -9.59
C LEU A 187 11.61 17.74 -9.53
N PHE A 188 10.56 17.10 -9.00
CA PHE A 188 9.24 17.70 -8.83
C PHE A 188 9.02 18.31 -7.43
N GLN A 189 10.09 18.56 -6.66
CA GLN A 189 10.05 19.30 -5.38
C GLN A 189 8.91 18.85 -4.42
N TYR A 190 8.69 17.55 -4.30
CA TYR A 190 7.64 17.00 -3.44
C TYR A 190 7.85 17.43 -1.99
N GLN A 191 6.73 17.72 -1.29
CA GLN A 191 6.74 17.86 0.16
C GLN A 191 7.36 16.61 0.81
N PRO A 192 8.18 16.74 1.87
CA PRO A 192 8.99 15.64 2.39
C PRO A 192 8.18 14.38 2.75
N LEU A 193 6.94 14.55 3.21
CA LEU A 193 6.04 13.45 3.57
C LEU A 193 5.56 12.64 2.35
N TYR A 194 5.19 13.31 1.25
CA TYR A 194 4.81 12.64 0.00
C TYR A 194 6.03 12.08 -0.73
N GLY A 195 7.18 12.77 -0.64
CA GLY A 195 8.47 12.27 -1.12
C GLY A 195 8.89 10.98 -0.41
N LEU A 196 8.75 10.93 0.92
CA LEU A 196 8.97 9.71 1.72
C LEU A 196 7.99 8.59 1.32
N GLY A 197 6.72 8.92 1.09
CA GLY A 197 5.72 7.96 0.60
C GLY A 197 6.11 7.33 -0.74
N LEU A 198 6.54 8.16 -1.70
CA LEU A 198 7.00 7.69 -3.02
C LEU A 198 8.30 6.88 -2.92
N PHE A 199 9.25 7.35 -2.10
CA PHE A 199 10.53 6.68 -1.87
C PHE A 199 10.34 5.30 -1.23
N ILE A 200 9.41 5.16 -0.27
CA ILE A 200 9.07 3.86 0.33
C ILE A 200 8.46 2.91 -0.70
N VAL A 201 7.62 3.38 -1.62
CA VAL A 201 7.12 2.56 -2.75
C VAL A 201 8.27 2.07 -3.62
N GLY A 202 9.24 2.94 -3.96
CA GLY A 202 10.43 2.55 -4.72
C GLY A 202 11.41 1.66 -3.96
N CYS A 203 11.34 1.59 -2.63
CA CYS A 203 12.17 0.70 -1.82
C CYS A 203 11.54 -0.67 -1.58
N CYS A 204 10.27 -0.88 -1.94
CA CYS A 204 9.60 -2.16 -1.74
C CYS A 204 10.21 -3.30 -2.60
N PRO A 205 9.94 -4.57 -2.26
CA PRO A 205 10.16 -5.68 -3.19
C PRO A 205 9.14 -5.69 -4.33
N GLY A 206 9.34 -6.59 -5.30
CA GLY A 206 8.38 -6.85 -6.37
C GLY A 206 7.01 -7.21 -5.80
N GLY A 207 5.95 -6.67 -6.39
CA GLY A 207 4.58 -6.89 -5.95
C GLY A 207 4.02 -8.17 -6.57
N SER A 208 3.39 -9.04 -5.76
CA SER A 208 2.86 -10.35 -6.17
C SER A 208 1.98 -10.36 -7.44
N ALA A 209 1.34 -9.23 -7.77
CA ALA A 209 0.60 -9.05 -9.02
C ALA A 209 1.48 -9.15 -10.29
N SER A 210 2.79 -8.89 -10.21
CA SER A 210 3.75 -9.03 -11.33
C SER A 210 3.62 -10.38 -12.01
N ASN A 211 3.64 -11.46 -11.23
CA ASN A 211 3.49 -12.84 -11.67
C ASN A 211 2.23 -13.08 -12.51
N GLN A 212 1.12 -12.44 -12.12
CA GLN A 212 -0.16 -12.56 -12.82
C GLN A 212 -0.15 -11.80 -14.15
N TRP A 213 0.50 -10.64 -14.21
CA TRP A 213 0.72 -9.89 -15.44
C TRP A 213 1.76 -10.54 -16.37
N THR A 214 2.83 -11.12 -15.82
CA THR A 214 3.85 -11.88 -16.57
C THR A 214 3.22 -13.04 -17.35
N VAL A 215 2.30 -13.80 -16.73
CA VAL A 215 1.53 -14.86 -17.42
C VAL A 215 0.64 -14.30 -18.52
N LEU A 216 0.08 -13.10 -18.34
CA LEU A 216 -0.83 -12.49 -19.31
C LEU A 216 -0.10 -11.90 -20.53
N PHE A 217 1.20 -11.60 -20.41
CA PHE A 217 2.07 -11.10 -21.48
C PHE A 217 3.10 -12.14 -21.96
N ASP A 218 2.81 -13.44 -21.80
CA ASP A 218 3.62 -14.58 -22.26
C ASP A 218 5.10 -14.56 -21.81
N GLY A 219 5.37 -13.94 -20.65
CA GLY A 219 6.68 -13.86 -20.04
C GLY A 219 7.12 -15.14 -19.30
N ASP A 220 8.33 -15.11 -18.77
CA ASP A 220 8.89 -16.17 -17.92
C ASP A 220 8.33 -16.04 -16.48
N LEU A 221 7.27 -16.81 -16.18
CA LEU A 221 6.64 -16.86 -14.84
C LEU A 221 7.61 -17.36 -13.76
N ASN A 222 8.45 -18.35 -14.08
CA ASN A 222 9.38 -18.95 -13.12
C ASN A 222 10.41 -17.90 -12.67
N LEU A 223 10.92 -17.10 -13.61
CA LEU A 223 11.77 -15.96 -13.31
C LEU A 223 11.04 -14.89 -12.49
N SER A 224 9.79 -14.55 -12.82
CA SER A 224 9.00 -13.55 -12.07
C SER A 224 8.85 -13.97 -10.61
N ALA A 225 8.41 -15.21 -10.37
CA ALA A 225 8.13 -15.70 -9.02
C ALA A 225 9.39 -15.76 -8.16
N PHE A 226 10.50 -16.17 -8.77
CA PHE A 226 11.81 -16.15 -8.12
C PHE A 226 12.26 -14.72 -7.80
N MET A 227 12.12 -13.77 -8.73
CA MET A 227 12.48 -12.37 -8.49
C MET A 227 11.61 -11.73 -7.40
N THR A 228 10.31 -12.02 -7.37
CA THR A 228 9.42 -11.61 -6.27
C THR A 228 9.90 -12.19 -4.93
N PHE A 229 10.20 -13.49 -4.85
CA PHE A 229 10.67 -14.12 -3.63
C PHE A 229 12.03 -13.57 -3.16
N ALA A 230 13.02 -13.55 -4.05
CA ALA A 230 14.37 -13.08 -3.73
C ALA A 230 14.38 -11.61 -3.32
N SER A 231 13.59 -10.75 -3.99
CA SER A 231 13.44 -9.36 -3.57
C SER A 231 12.70 -9.27 -2.22
N THR A 232 11.60 -9.98 -2.02
CA THR A 232 10.88 -9.95 -0.74
C THR A 232 11.79 -10.35 0.42
N VAL A 233 12.60 -11.40 0.29
CA VAL A 233 13.62 -11.76 1.29
C VAL A 233 14.67 -10.66 1.48
N ALA A 234 15.21 -10.10 0.40
CA ALA A 234 16.18 -9.00 0.48
C ALA A 234 15.64 -7.70 1.10
N SER A 235 14.32 -7.47 1.03
CA SER A 235 13.68 -6.26 1.57
C SER A 235 13.93 -6.05 3.07
N PHE A 236 14.13 -7.14 3.83
CA PHE A 236 14.49 -7.12 5.26
C PHE A 236 15.77 -6.33 5.55
N PHE A 237 16.70 -6.30 4.61
CA PHE A 237 17.94 -5.53 4.71
C PHE A 237 17.89 -4.26 3.85
N MET A 238 17.42 -4.37 2.60
CA MET A 238 17.47 -3.27 1.64
C MET A 238 16.52 -2.11 1.97
N MET A 239 15.31 -2.37 2.53
CA MET A 239 14.43 -1.29 2.95
C MET A 239 14.99 -0.49 4.13
N PRO A 240 15.43 -1.11 5.25
CA PRO A 240 16.14 -0.39 6.30
C PRO A 240 17.39 0.34 5.82
N LEU A 241 18.19 -0.26 4.93
CA LEU A 241 19.40 0.35 4.38
C LEU A 241 19.09 1.65 3.62
N TRP A 242 18.16 1.61 2.67
CA TRP A 242 17.76 2.80 1.89
C TRP A 242 17.12 3.89 2.76
N LEU A 243 16.33 3.49 3.75
CA LEU A 243 15.68 4.41 4.67
C LEU A 243 16.65 5.04 5.68
N TYR A 244 17.65 4.32 6.16
CA TYR A 244 18.71 4.84 7.04
C TYR A 244 19.74 5.70 6.29
N THR A 245 19.91 5.49 4.99
CA THR A 245 20.82 6.28 4.15
C THR A 245 20.09 7.44 3.47
N LEU A 246 19.62 7.25 2.24
CA LEU A 246 19.04 8.30 1.41
C LEU A 246 17.72 8.81 2.00
N GLY A 247 16.87 7.93 2.54
CA GLY A 247 15.62 8.32 3.18
C GLY A 247 15.80 9.22 4.41
N GLN A 248 16.85 8.96 5.21
CA GLN A 248 17.17 9.74 6.40
C GLN A 248 17.67 11.13 6.03
N TYR A 249 18.57 11.21 5.04
CA TYR A 249 19.09 12.48 4.54
C TYR A 249 18.02 13.31 3.81
N ALA A 250 17.18 12.68 2.99
CA ALA A 250 16.30 13.35 2.04
C ALA A 250 14.93 13.75 2.58
N TYR A 251 14.43 13.11 3.63
CA TYR A 251 13.05 13.29 4.13
C TYR A 251 12.95 13.28 5.65
N LEU A 252 13.45 12.24 6.32
CA LEU A 252 13.12 12.00 7.74
C LEU A 252 13.76 13.01 8.69
N ARG A 253 14.93 13.55 8.34
CA ARG A 253 15.59 14.63 9.12
C ARG A 253 14.77 15.92 9.12
N GLU A 254 14.09 16.22 8.01
CA GLU A 254 13.23 17.42 7.87
C GLU A 254 11.87 17.23 8.55
N LEU A 255 11.36 16.00 8.58
CA LEU A 255 10.11 15.63 9.26
C LEU A 255 10.27 15.42 10.79
N GLU A 256 11.51 15.40 11.31
CA GLU A 256 11.86 14.97 12.68
C GLU A 256 11.37 13.55 13.07
N ILE A 257 10.97 12.73 12.08
CA ILE A 257 10.43 11.39 12.30
C ILE A 257 11.57 10.38 12.45
N ARG A 258 11.60 9.67 13.58
CA ARG A 258 12.44 8.48 13.77
C ARG A 258 11.72 7.26 13.21
N ILE A 259 12.42 6.45 12.40
CA ILE A 259 11.86 5.21 11.87
C ILE A 259 11.75 4.18 12.99
N PRO A 260 10.55 3.64 13.29
CA PRO A 260 10.43 2.45 14.11
C PRO A 260 10.81 1.23 13.26
N PHE A 261 12.12 0.95 13.15
CA PHE A 261 12.65 -0.20 12.41
C PHE A 261 11.99 -1.53 12.81
N LEU A 262 11.61 -1.68 14.07
CA LEU A 262 10.84 -2.84 14.55
C LEU A 262 9.46 -2.96 13.88
N ASN A 263 8.72 -1.86 13.73
CA ASN A 263 7.40 -1.88 13.08
C ASN A 263 7.53 -2.17 11.58
N LEU A 264 8.59 -1.67 10.94
CA LEU A 264 8.92 -1.99 9.55
C LEU A 264 9.24 -3.48 9.41
N LEU A 265 10.12 -4.02 10.26
CA LEU A 265 10.49 -5.44 10.27
C LEU A 265 9.27 -6.36 10.49
N LEU A 266 8.41 -6.01 11.46
CA LEU A 266 7.16 -6.71 11.72
C LEU A 266 6.22 -6.64 10.51
N SER A 267 6.12 -5.48 9.84
CA SER A 267 5.31 -5.31 8.63
C SER A 267 5.78 -6.20 7.49
N LEU A 268 7.10 -6.30 7.26
CA LEU A 268 7.67 -7.23 6.26
C LEU A 268 7.41 -8.69 6.61
N LEU A 269 7.51 -9.05 7.90
CA LEU A 269 7.24 -10.41 8.39
C LEU A 269 5.79 -10.85 8.14
N THR A 270 4.82 -9.92 8.14
CA THR A 270 3.41 -10.25 7.81
C THR A 270 3.20 -10.77 6.39
N ILE A 271 4.18 -10.63 5.49
CA ILE A 271 4.09 -11.07 4.10
C ILE A 271 5.00 -12.28 3.84
N ILE A 272 6.25 -12.26 4.32
CA ILE A 272 7.15 -13.42 4.18
C ILE A 272 6.63 -14.62 4.98
N GLY A 273 6.10 -14.43 6.18
CA GLY A 273 5.59 -15.53 7.01
C GLY A 273 4.54 -16.38 6.27
N PRO A 274 3.45 -15.76 5.77
CA PRO A 274 2.45 -16.46 4.97
C PRO A 274 2.99 -17.03 3.65
N MET A 275 3.94 -16.36 2.99
CA MET A 275 4.59 -16.87 1.77
C MET A 275 5.40 -18.15 2.03
N GLY A 276 6.24 -18.15 3.07
CA GLY A 276 6.98 -19.34 3.52
C GLY A 276 6.04 -20.46 3.98
N LEU A 277 4.94 -20.13 4.66
CA LEU A 277 3.89 -21.08 5.01
C LEU A 277 3.27 -21.73 3.75
N GLY A 278 3.03 -20.96 2.69
CA GLY A 278 2.57 -21.49 1.40
C GLY A 278 3.54 -22.50 0.77
N MET A 279 4.84 -22.20 0.80
CA MET A 279 5.89 -23.11 0.32
C MET A 279 5.92 -24.42 1.14
N ILE A 280 5.82 -24.31 2.47
CA ILE A 280 5.78 -25.47 3.37
C ILE A 280 4.53 -26.33 3.12
N ILE A 281 3.36 -25.71 2.94
CA ILE A 281 2.12 -26.42 2.62
C ILE A 281 2.25 -27.15 1.27
N CYS A 282 2.83 -26.53 0.26
CA CYS A 282 3.02 -27.17 -1.04
C CYS A 282 4.02 -28.34 -0.99
N HIS A 283 5.04 -28.26 -0.14
CA HIS A 283 6.00 -29.35 0.07
C HIS A 283 5.32 -30.61 0.65
N PHE A 284 4.40 -30.44 1.61
CA PHE A 284 3.64 -31.58 2.18
C PHE A 284 2.43 -32.00 1.34
N ILE A 285 1.83 -31.08 0.57
CA ILE A 285 0.60 -31.31 -0.21
C ILE A 285 0.81 -30.79 -1.66
N PRO A 286 1.62 -31.46 -2.49
CA PRO A 286 1.93 -30.98 -3.85
C PRO A 286 0.68 -30.90 -4.75
N LYS A 287 -0.36 -31.70 -4.48
CA LYS A 287 -1.67 -31.63 -5.14
C LYS A 287 -2.33 -30.24 -5.01
N LEU A 288 -1.96 -29.43 -4.02
CA LEU A 288 -2.49 -28.07 -3.88
C LEU A 288 -1.98 -27.13 -4.99
N LYS A 289 -0.78 -27.35 -5.54
CA LYS A 289 -0.19 -26.54 -6.62
C LYS A 289 -1.09 -26.50 -7.86
N SER A 290 -1.63 -27.64 -8.29
CA SER A 290 -2.52 -27.72 -9.46
C SER A 290 -3.90 -27.10 -9.18
N ILE A 291 -4.45 -27.25 -7.97
CA ILE A 291 -5.68 -26.59 -7.54
C ILE A 291 -5.52 -25.07 -7.57
N ILE A 292 -4.43 -24.55 -6.99
CA ILE A 292 -4.17 -23.10 -6.97
C ILE A 292 -3.90 -22.56 -8.38
N LYS A 293 -3.14 -23.26 -9.24
CA LYS A 293 -2.99 -22.92 -10.67
C LYS A 293 -4.36 -22.76 -11.36
N ARG A 294 -5.31 -23.68 -11.11
CA ARG A 294 -6.66 -23.64 -11.69
C ARG A 294 -7.51 -22.45 -11.22
N ILE A 295 -7.40 -22.03 -9.95
CA ILE A 295 -8.14 -20.87 -9.42
C ILE A 295 -7.39 -19.54 -9.54
N LEU A 296 -6.18 -19.51 -10.09
CA LEU A 296 -5.33 -18.32 -10.18
C LEU A 296 -6.03 -17.15 -10.91
N LYS A 297 -6.69 -17.44 -12.05
CA LYS A 297 -7.41 -16.43 -12.85
C LYS A 297 -8.64 -15.82 -12.15
N PRO A 298 -9.62 -16.60 -11.63
CA PRO A 298 -10.74 -16.00 -10.91
C PRO A 298 -10.30 -15.26 -9.64
N MET A 299 -9.23 -15.72 -8.96
CA MET A 299 -8.63 -15.00 -7.83
C MET A 299 -8.00 -13.67 -8.25
N LEU A 300 -7.24 -13.61 -9.35
CA LEU A 300 -6.71 -12.35 -9.92
C LEU A 300 -7.84 -11.34 -10.16
N ILE A 301 -8.93 -11.75 -10.81
CA ILE A 301 -10.07 -10.87 -11.09
C ILE A 301 -10.72 -10.38 -9.77
N LEU A 302 -10.87 -11.28 -8.79
CA LEU A 302 -11.40 -10.93 -7.46
C LEU A 302 -10.52 -9.89 -6.76
N PHE A 303 -9.19 -10.05 -6.77
CA PHE A 303 -8.26 -9.11 -6.13
C PHE A 303 -8.19 -7.77 -6.85
N ILE A 304 -8.21 -7.75 -8.19
CA ILE A 304 -8.34 -6.50 -8.95
C ILE A 304 -9.65 -5.80 -8.55
N CYS A 305 -10.80 -6.48 -8.60
CA CYS A 305 -12.08 -5.89 -8.19
C CYS A 305 -12.07 -5.37 -6.74
N TYR A 306 -11.46 -6.11 -5.81
CA TYR A 306 -11.34 -5.71 -4.41
C TYR A 306 -10.46 -4.45 -4.24
N PHE A 307 -9.21 -4.47 -4.71
CA PHE A 307 -8.28 -3.37 -4.48
C PHE A 307 -8.63 -2.14 -5.33
N PHE A 308 -9.04 -2.31 -6.60
CA PHE A 308 -9.33 -1.22 -7.51
C PHE A 308 -10.74 -0.65 -7.33
N VAL A 309 -11.78 -1.48 -7.34
CA VAL A 309 -13.16 -0.96 -7.26
C VAL A 309 -13.52 -0.62 -5.82
N PHE A 310 -13.44 -1.59 -4.91
CA PHE A 310 -13.81 -1.35 -3.51
C PHE A 310 -12.78 -0.46 -2.79
N GLY A 311 -11.49 -0.68 -3.01
CA GLY A 311 -10.44 0.18 -2.45
C GLY A 311 -10.52 1.63 -2.91
N ALA A 312 -10.73 1.92 -4.20
CA ALA A 312 -10.85 3.31 -4.66
C ALA A 312 -12.14 3.98 -4.17
N PHE A 313 -13.24 3.22 -4.06
CA PHE A 313 -14.50 3.71 -3.50
C PHE A 313 -14.38 4.08 -2.00
N VAL A 314 -13.71 3.24 -1.21
CA VAL A 314 -13.42 3.52 0.21
C VAL A 314 -12.51 4.75 0.33
N ASN A 315 -11.44 4.79 -0.45
CA ASN A 315 -10.42 5.83 -0.39
C ASN A 315 -10.70 7.05 -1.27
N TYR A 316 -11.93 7.20 -1.81
CA TYR A 316 -12.27 8.28 -2.74
C TYR A 316 -11.97 9.68 -2.17
N TYR A 317 -12.11 9.86 -0.85
CA TYR A 317 -11.81 11.12 -0.17
C TYR A 317 -10.34 11.52 -0.23
N LEU A 318 -9.40 10.58 -0.43
CA LEU A 318 -7.97 10.86 -0.56
C LEU A 318 -7.65 11.60 -1.86
N PHE A 319 -8.42 11.39 -2.94
CA PHE A 319 -8.19 12.09 -4.21
C PHE A 319 -8.37 13.61 -4.12
N HIS A 320 -9.06 14.12 -3.09
CA HIS A 320 -9.20 15.56 -2.86
C HIS A 320 -7.94 16.23 -2.28
N TYR A 321 -6.95 15.45 -1.81
CA TYR A 321 -5.67 15.95 -1.29
C TYR A 321 -4.53 15.85 -2.31
N ILE A 322 -4.81 15.31 -3.49
CA ILE A 322 -3.82 15.17 -4.57
C ILE A 322 -3.88 16.43 -5.43
N ASP A 323 -2.78 17.15 -5.51
CA ASP A 323 -2.57 18.22 -6.49
C ASP A 323 -2.27 17.64 -7.89
N LEU A 324 -2.51 18.44 -8.93
CA LEU A 324 -2.34 18.01 -10.32
C LEU A 324 -0.91 17.52 -10.63
N GLN A 325 0.10 18.14 -10.02
CA GLN A 325 1.49 17.77 -10.22
C GLN A 325 1.78 16.39 -9.64
N THR A 326 1.38 16.11 -8.40
CA THR A 326 1.47 14.77 -7.79
C THR A 326 0.71 13.72 -8.61
N ALA A 327 -0.51 14.03 -9.07
CA ALA A 327 -1.32 13.12 -9.89
C ALA A 327 -0.63 12.72 -11.21
N LEU A 328 0.06 13.65 -11.86
CA LEU A 328 0.76 13.42 -13.13
C LEU A 328 2.14 12.76 -12.95
N THR A 329 2.77 12.86 -11.78
CA THR A 329 4.17 12.45 -11.57
C THR A 329 4.35 11.15 -10.78
N ILE A 330 3.38 10.75 -9.94
CA ILE A 330 3.38 9.38 -9.35
C ILE A 330 3.43 8.26 -10.42
N PRO A 331 2.69 8.33 -11.55
CA PRO A 331 2.74 7.29 -12.59
C PRO A 331 4.13 7.07 -13.18
N LEU A 332 5.01 8.07 -13.14
CA LEU A 332 6.37 7.95 -13.67
C LEU A 332 7.18 6.88 -12.91
N LEU A 333 6.92 6.61 -11.63
CA LEU A 333 7.65 5.59 -10.88
C LEU A 333 7.48 4.18 -11.48
N PRO A 334 6.27 3.59 -11.53
CA PRO A 334 6.08 2.28 -12.14
C PRO A 334 6.41 2.27 -13.64
N TRP A 335 6.10 3.35 -14.38
CA TRP A 335 6.29 3.38 -15.84
C TRP A 335 7.77 3.48 -16.24
N LEU A 336 8.58 4.30 -15.55
CA LEU A 336 10.03 4.28 -15.70
C LEU A 336 10.61 2.95 -15.20
N GLY A 337 9.97 2.30 -14.23
CA GLY A 337 10.28 0.92 -13.83
C GLY A 337 10.18 -0.09 -14.97
N PHE A 338 9.02 -0.14 -15.63
CA PHE A 338 8.80 -1.02 -16.78
C PHE A 338 9.82 -0.74 -17.89
N LEU A 339 10.04 0.54 -18.20
CA LEU A 339 10.95 0.98 -19.27
C LEU A 339 12.42 0.65 -18.95
N LEU A 340 12.93 1.07 -17.79
CA LEU A 340 14.34 0.92 -17.43
C LEU A 340 14.69 -0.52 -17.05
N GLY A 341 13.77 -1.26 -16.41
CA GLY A 341 13.93 -2.68 -16.14
C GLY A 341 14.01 -3.49 -17.44
N GLY A 342 13.10 -3.25 -18.39
CA GLY A 342 13.13 -3.87 -19.72
C GLY A 342 14.36 -3.48 -20.53
N LEU A 343 14.72 -2.19 -20.56
CA LEU A 343 15.91 -1.68 -21.26
C LEU A 343 17.20 -2.29 -20.70
N PHE A 344 17.32 -2.42 -19.38
CA PHE A 344 18.50 -3.02 -18.76
C PHE A 344 18.57 -4.53 -19.02
N ALA A 345 17.45 -5.24 -18.97
CA ALA A 345 17.39 -6.65 -19.39
C ALA A 345 17.81 -6.83 -20.86
N TRP A 346 17.41 -5.91 -21.75
CA TRP A 346 17.82 -5.90 -23.16
C TRP A 346 19.31 -5.61 -23.34
N ILE A 347 19.88 -4.62 -22.63
CA ILE A 347 21.33 -4.35 -22.62
C ILE A 347 22.11 -5.58 -22.13
N CYS A 348 21.59 -6.26 -21.09
CA CYS A 348 22.11 -7.53 -20.58
C CYS A 348 21.75 -8.76 -21.43
N ARG A 349 21.31 -8.55 -22.69
CA ARG A 349 21.06 -9.58 -23.72
C ARG A 349 20.16 -10.73 -23.25
N GLN A 350 19.11 -10.41 -22.48
CA GLN A 350 18.11 -11.40 -22.08
C GLN A 350 17.13 -11.71 -23.21
N ASP A 351 16.54 -12.91 -23.19
CA ASP A 351 15.52 -13.34 -24.15
C ASP A 351 14.24 -12.50 -24.02
N SER A 352 13.46 -12.36 -25.10
CA SER A 352 12.26 -11.51 -25.14
C SER A 352 11.28 -11.76 -23.99
N LYS A 353 11.03 -13.03 -23.64
CA LYS A 353 10.17 -13.40 -22.49
C LYS A 353 10.70 -12.89 -21.16
N ARG A 354 12.03 -12.91 -20.97
CA ARG A 354 12.69 -12.41 -19.75
C ARG A 354 12.77 -10.89 -19.71
N ILE A 355 12.93 -10.22 -20.85
CA ILE A 355 12.84 -8.75 -20.94
C ILE A 355 11.46 -8.28 -20.46
N VAL A 356 10.39 -8.93 -20.93
CA VAL A 356 9.01 -8.66 -20.47
C VAL A 356 8.86 -8.93 -18.97
N THR A 357 9.29 -10.10 -18.47
CA THR A 357 9.27 -10.40 -17.03
C THR A 357 10.00 -9.36 -16.19
N ILE A 358 11.26 -9.06 -16.51
CA ILE A 358 12.09 -8.14 -15.71
C ILE A 358 11.52 -6.73 -15.74
N GLY A 359 10.99 -6.28 -16.89
CA GLY A 359 10.25 -5.02 -16.98
C GLY A 359 9.06 -4.98 -16.03
N ILE A 360 8.12 -5.94 -16.16
CA ILE A 360 6.91 -6.04 -15.33
C ILE A 360 7.27 -6.10 -13.84
N GLU A 361 8.18 -6.99 -13.45
CA GLU A 361 8.60 -7.20 -12.06
C GLU A 361 9.23 -5.94 -11.45
N THR A 362 10.02 -5.18 -12.24
CA THR A 362 10.64 -3.93 -11.77
C THR A 362 9.60 -2.85 -11.48
N GLY A 363 8.62 -2.66 -12.37
CA GLY A 363 7.64 -1.57 -12.23
C GLY A 363 6.46 -1.90 -11.31
N ILE A 364 6.09 -3.17 -11.12
CA ILE A 364 5.05 -3.56 -10.15
C ILE A 364 5.67 -3.71 -8.76
N GLN A 365 5.50 -2.67 -7.95
CA GLN A 365 5.96 -2.63 -6.56
C GLN A 365 4.96 -3.28 -5.59
N HIS A 366 5.44 -3.79 -4.45
CA HIS A 366 4.57 -4.38 -3.43
C HIS A 366 3.80 -3.34 -2.61
N ILE A 367 2.77 -2.74 -3.21
CA ILE A 367 1.91 -1.68 -2.65
C ILE A 367 1.43 -1.96 -1.21
N GLY A 368 1.09 -3.21 -0.90
CA GLY A 368 0.67 -3.61 0.45
C GLY A 368 1.75 -3.39 1.53
N ILE A 369 3.04 -3.55 1.20
CA ILE A 369 4.15 -3.30 2.13
C ILE A 369 4.29 -1.80 2.34
N ALA A 370 4.37 -1.02 1.25
CA ALA A 370 4.48 0.44 1.33
C ALA A 370 3.34 1.03 2.18
N PHE A 371 2.11 0.57 1.96
CA PHE A 371 0.94 1.00 2.74
C PHE A 371 1.06 0.64 4.22
N MET A 372 1.39 -0.61 4.58
CA MET A 372 1.48 -1.03 5.98
C MET A 372 2.67 -0.40 6.70
N VAL A 373 3.83 -0.28 6.04
CA VAL A 373 5.00 0.43 6.59
C VAL A 373 4.63 1.88 6.89
N LEU A 374 4.02 2.62 5.96
CA LEU A 374 3.59 4.00 6.21
C LEU A 374 2.51 4.11 7.29
N LEU A 375 1.54 3.18 7.32
CA LEU A 375 0.43 3.20 8.27
C LEU A 375 0.88 2.95 9.73
N TYR A 376 1.81 2.00 9.93
CA TYR A 376 2.25 1.59 11.27
C TYR A 376 3.59 2.19 11.71
N SER A 377 4.36 2.81 10.81
CA SER A 377 5.66 3.40 11.14
C SER A 377 5.61 4.92 11.33
N LEU A 378 4.57 5.61 10.82
CA LEU A 378 4.42 7.05 10.99
C LEU A 378 3.35 7.37 12.06
N PRO A 379 3.49 8.49 12.79
CA PRO A 379 2.43 9.01 13.65
C PRO A 379 1.20 9.44 12.82
N ALA A 380 0.09 9.74 13.49
CA ALA A 380 -1.07 10.36 12.88
C ALA A 380 -0.98 11.89 13.12
N PRO A 381 -1.26 12.73 12.09
CA PRO A 381 -1.94 12.40 10.83
C PRO A 381 -1.02 11.97 9.67
N GLU A 382 0.30 11.99 9.83
CA GLU A 382 1.30 11.81 8.76
C GLU A 382 1.13 10.47 8.03
N ASN A 383 0.87 9.40 8.79
CA ASN A 383 0.56 8.07 8.24
C ASN A 383 -0.61 8.06 7.25
N SER A 384 -1.62 8.90 7.50
CA SER A 384 -2.87 8.98 6.74
C SER A 384 -2.69 9.79 5.46
N GLN A 385 -1.75 10.72 5.45
CA GLN A 385 -1.38 11.51 4.27
C GLN A 385 -0.36 10.76 3.40
N ALA A 386 0.66 10.14 3.99
CA ALA A 386 1.69 9.41 3.22
C ALA A 386 1.13 8.15 2.52
N THR A 387 0.18 7.44 3.14
CA THR A 387 -0.49 6.25 2.55
C THR A 387 -1.31 6.54 1.29
N ILE A 388 -1.54 7.81 0.94
CA ILE A 388 -2.12 8.23 -0.34
C ILE A 388 -1.25 7.78 -1.52
N ILE A 389 0.08 7.95 -1.41
CA ILE A 389 1.04 7.70 -2.49
C ILE A 389 1.04 6.24 -2.96
N PRO A 390 1.19 5.21 -2.09
CA PRO A 390 1.15 3.81 -2.53
C PRO A 390 -0.21 3.43 -3.14
N LEU A 391 -1.34 3.95 -2.65
CA LEU A 391 -2.65 3.67 -3.24
C LEU A 391 -2.71 4.16 -4.69
N ILE A 392 -2.30 5.41 -4.96
CA ILE A 392 -2.25 5.94 -6.33
C ILE A 392 -1.27 5.15 -7.19
N ALA A 393 -0.06 4.91 -6.69
CA ALA A 393 0.98 4.16 -7.42
C ALA A 393 0.47 2.78 -7.85
N GLY A 394 -0.24 2.08 -6.96
CA GLY A 394 -0.95 0.84 -7.26
C GLY A 394 -1.97 1.00 -8.40
N TYR A 395 -2.84 2.00 -8.30
CA TYR A 395 -3.86 2.23 -9.34
C TYR A 395 -3.28 2.58 -10.72
N VAL A 396 -2.22 3.40 -10.77
CA VAL A 396 -1.64 3.85 -12.05
C VAL A 396 -0.64 2.86 -12.66
N SER A 397 -0.07 1.95 -11.85
CA SER A 397 0.87 0.92 -12.31
C SER A 397 0.26 -0.04 -13.32
N VAL A 398 -1.03 -0.38 -13.22
CA VAL A 398 -1.68 -1.33 -14.15
C VAL A 398 -2.28 -0.68 -15.39
N LEU A 399 -2.39 0.66 -15.43
CA LEU A 399 -3.01 1.37 -16.55
C LEU A 399 -2.38 1.04 -17.91
N PRO A 400 -1.04 0.97 -18.07
CA PRO A 400 -0.43 0.56 -19.34
C PRO A 400 -0.90 -0.83 -19.78
N PHE A 401 -0.99 -1.79 -18.86
CA PHE A 401 -1.43 -3.15 -19.17
C PHE A 401 -2.90 -3.20 -19.57
N CYS A 402 -3.77 -2.47 -18.87
CA CYS A 402 -5.19 -2.33 -19.25
C CYS A 402 -5.33 -1.72 -20.65
N LEU A 403 -4.53 -0.71 -21.00
CA LEU A 403 -4.53 -0.10 -22.33
C LEU A 403 -4.07 -1.08 -23.42
N VAL A 404 -3.01 -1.87 -23.16
CA VAL A 404 -2.54 -2.89 -24.11
C VAL A 404 -3.60 -3.99 -24.30
N LEU A 405 -4.25 -4.45 -23.24
CA LEU A 405 -5.35 -5.42 -23.33
C LEU A 405 -6.55 -4.87 -24.13
N ILE A 406 -6.97 -3.63 -23.86
CA ILE A 406 -8.05 -2.97 -24.61
C ILE A 406 -7.68 -2.85 -26.09
N TYR A 407 -6.44 -2.44 -26.40
CA TYR A 407 -5.93 -2.38 -27.77
C TYR A 407 -5.95 -3.76 -28.46
N GLN A 408 -5.49 -4.81 -27.78
CA GLN A 408 -5.53 -6.19 -28.30
C GLN A 408 -6.98 -6.66 -28.54
N LEU A 409 -7.90 -6.39 -27.62
CA LEU A 409 -9.33 -6.73 -27.76
C LEU A 409 -10.01 -5.98 -28.90
N ILE A 410 -9.68 -4.70 -29.11
CA ILE A 410 -10.17 -3.90 -30.25
C ILE A 410 -9.58 -4.47 -31.54
N ARG A 411 -8.26 -4.68 -31.62
CA ARG A 411 -7.58 -5.23 -32.81
C ARG A 411 -8.12 -6.62 -33.18
N GLY A 412 -8.32 -7.51 -32.20
CA GLY A 412 -8.87 -8.85 -32.43
C GLY A 412 -10.35 -8.85 -32.86
N LYS A 413 -11.11 -7.78 -32.56
CA LYS A 413 -12.49 -7.60 -33.06
C LYS A 413 -12.53 -6.92 -34.43
N CYS A 414 -11.63 -5.98 -34.70
CA CYS A 414 -11.58 -5.22 -35.96
C CYS A 414 -10.88 -5.99 -37.10
N CYS A 415 -9.85 -6.79 -36.79
CA CYS A 415 -9.09 -7.57 -37.76
C CYS A 415 -9.48 -9.05 -37.71
N LYS A 416 -10.56 -9.43 -38.41
CA LYS A 416 -10.78 -10.82 -38.83
C LYS A 416 -9.83 -11.17 -39.99
N THR A 417 -8.54 -11.24 -39.70
CA THR A 417 -7.51 -11.76 -40.62
C THR A 417 -7.11 -13.17 -40.21
N GLN A 418 -6.69 -13.96 -41.20
CA GLN A 418 -6.34 -15.38 -41.09
C GLN A 418 -5.35 -15.68 -39.93
N PRO A 419 -5.37 -16.92 -39.39
CA PRO A 419 -4.55 -17.29 -38.23
C PRO A 419 -3.06 -17.15 -38.57
N VAL A 420 -2.46 -16.11 -38.00
CA VAL A 420 -1.05 -16.14 -37.60
C VAL A 420 -1.05 -16.77 -36.21
N ASP A 421 -0.14 -17.72 -35.93
CA ASP A 421 -0.15 -18.56 -34.71
C ASP A 421 0.12 -17.83 -33.37
N HIS A 422 -0.11 -16.52 -33.31
CA HIS A 422 -0.37 -15.77 -32.08
C HIS A 422 -1.87 -15.68 -31.76
N HIS A 423 -2.56 -16.82 -31.82
CA HIS A 423 -3.85 -16.95 -31.14
C HIS A 423 -3.64 -17.08 -29.63
N ILE A 424 -3.69 -15.94 -28.93
CA ILE A 424 -4.14 -15.91 -27.53
C ILE A 424 -5.64 -16.23 -27.54
N SER A 425 -5.97 -17.50 -27.74
CA SER A 425 -7.30 -18.04 -27.49
C SER A 425 -7.36 -18.50 -26.04
N ILE A 426 -8.56 -18.44 -25.45
CA ILE A 426 -8.77 -18.90 -24.07
C ILE A 426 -8.47 -20.41 -23.96
N ASP A 427 -8.55 -21.16 -25.07
CA ASP A 427 -8.21 -22.57 -25.21
C ASP A 427 -6.71 -22.84 -25.43
N THR A 428 -5.92 -21.92 -25.97
CA THR A 428 -4.45 -22.11 -26.04
C THR A 428 -3.90 -22.25 -24.62
N LEU A 429 -4.48 -21.53 -23.67
CA LEU A 429 -4.09 -21.56 -22.27
C LEU A 429 -4.54 -22.82 -21.53
N SER A 430 -5.57 -23.53 -22.01
CA SER A 430 -5.84 -24.90 -21.52
C SER A 430 -4.82 -25.88 -22.08
N LYS A 431 -4.52 -25.80 -23.38
CA LYS A 431 -3.55 -26.68 -24.07
C LYS A 431 -2.12 -26.56 -23.55
N THR A 432 -1.54 -25.36 -23.43
CA THR A 432 -0.18 -25.22 -22.89
C THR A 432 -0.09 -25.65 -21.42
N THR A 433 -1.18 -25.53 -20.65
CA THR A 433 -1.25 -26.07 -19.28
C THR A 433 -1.38 -27.60 -19.26
N PHE A 434 -1.95 -28.20 -20.30
CA PHE A 434 -2.10 -29.65 -20.47
C PHE A 434 -0.80 -30.29 -20.96
N GLU A 435 -0.14 -29.70 -21.96
CA GLU A 435 1.15 -30.14 -22.49
C GLU A 435 2.26 -30.07 -21.42
N LEU A 436 2.27 -29.01 -20.59
CA LEU A 436 3.14 -28.94 -19.40
C LEU A 436 2.72 -29.96 -18.31
N SER A 437 1.47 -30.40 -18.27
CA SER A 437 0.99 -31.42 -17.32
C SER A 437 1.31 -32.84 -17.75
N GLU A 438 1.48 -33.11 -19.05
CA GLU A 438 1.92 -34.42 -19.56
C GLU A 438 3.44 -34.52 -19.53
N ALA A 439 4.17 -33.46 -19.90
CA ALA A 439 5.63 -33.42 -19.83
C ALA A 439 6.20 -33.48 -18.39
N GLU A 440 5.43 -33.07 -17.37
CA GLU A 440 5.79 -33.21 -15.94
C GLU A 440 5.26 -34.55 -15.33
N ALA A 441 4.57 -35.40 -16.10
CA ALA A 441 3.92 -36.62 -15.59
C ALA A 441 4.59 -37.95 -15.99
N GLU A 442 5.59 -37.94 -16.88
CA GLU A 442 6.41 -39.14 -17.14
C GLU A 442 7.37 -39.41 -15.97
N PRO A 443 7.33 -40.60 -15.32
CA PRO A 443 8.30 -40.97 -14.30
C PRO A 443 9.65 -41.31 -14.95
N VAL A 444 10.73 -40.76 -14.39
CA VAL A 444 12.10 -41.14 -14.76
C VAL A 444 12.47 -42.45 -14.07
N ASP A 445 12.08 -43.58 -14.66
CA ASP A 445 12.46 -44.92 -14.20
C ASP A 445 13.62 -45.53 -15.03
N ASP A 446 14.68 -45.91 -14.31
CA ASP A 446 15.85 -46.73 -14.64
C ASP A 446 16.39 -46.85 -16.08
N ILE A 447 17.55 -46.21 -16.29
CA ILE A 447 18.53 -46.64 -17.31
C ILE A 447 19.33 -47.84 -16.77
N SER A 448 18.77 -49.05 -16.87
CA SER A 448 19.57 -50.28 -16.82
C SER A 448 19.01 -51.43 -17.65
N GLN A 449 19.70 -51.74 -18.76
CA GLN A 449 19.74 -53.03 -19.47
C GLN A 449 18.40 -53.75 -19.77
N THR A 450 17.96 -53.74 -21.05
CA THR A 450 18.04 -54.96 -21.88
C THR A 450 17.82 -54.76 -23.39
N LYS A 451 18.56 -55.59 -24.12
CA LYS A 451 18.67 -55.86 -25.56
C LYS A 451 17.36 -56.20 -26.31
N LYS A 452 17.42 -56.06 -27.66
CA LYS A 452 16.57 -56.71 -28.71
C LYS A 452 15.11 -56.22 -28.79
N GLU A 453 14.35 -56.26 -29.89
CA GLU A 453 14.52 -56.47 -31.36
C GLU A 453 13.19 -55.95 -32.00
N SER A 454 13.03 -55.48 -33.26
CA SER A 454 13.86 -55.36 -34.47
C SER A 454 13.31 -54.24 -35.41
N LEU A 455 13.81 -54.09 -36.65
CA LEU A 455 13.14 -53.33 -37.73
C LEU A 455 12.04 -54.16 -38.43
N PRO A 456 10.99 -53.52 -38.98
CA PRO A 456 10.28 -54.01 -40.16
C PRO A 456 10.65 -53.21 -41.42
N ILE A 457 11.11 -53.91 -42.45
CA ILE A 457 11.25 -53.41 -43.84
C ILE A 457 10.13 -54.04 -44.68
N THR A 458 9.26 -53.22 -45.29
CA THR A 458 8.34 -53.69 -46.35
C THR A 458 7.96 -52.57 -47.34
N ILE A 459 8.75 -52.40 -48.41
CA ILE A 459 8.42 -52.84 -49.79
C ILE A 459 6.88 -52.88 -50.10
N LEU A 460 6.29 -52.22 -51.12
CA LEU A 460 6.81 -51.56 -52.34
C LEU A 460 5.80 -50.48 -52.89
N ASP A 461 6.05 -50.03 -54.13
CA ASP A 461 5.18 -49.37 -55.13
C ASP A 461 4.76 -47.88 -54.97
N SER A 462 4.81 -47.03 -56.00
CA SER A 462 5.41 -47.13 -57.35
C SER A 462 5.57 -45.72 -58.00
N ALA A 463 6.52 -45.58 -58.93
CA ALA A 463 6.68 -44.58 -60.01
C ALA A 463 6.29 -43.08 -59.81
N VAL A 464 7.22 -42.17 -60.17
CA VAL A 464 7.08 -41.20 -61.29
C VAL A 464 8.46 -40.64 -61.69
N ASP A 465 8.65 -40.42 -63.00
CA ASP A 465 9.91 -40.03 -63.68
C ASP A 465 10.43 -38.60 -63.40
N SER A 466 11.76 -38.44 -63.50
CA SER A 466 12.50 -37.56 -64.46
C SER A 466 13.89 -37.20 -63.90
N LYS A 467 15.01 -37.73 -64.44
CA LYS A 467 15.74 -37.44 -65.70
C LYS A 467 16.69 -36.23 -65.66
N SER A 468 17.92 -36.48 -66.13
CA SER A 468 19.00 -35.54 -66.55
C SER A 468 19.60 -34.63 -65.47
N THR A 469 20.94 -34.48 -65.37
CA THR A 469 22.07 -35.14 -66.07
C THR A 469 23.31 -35.05 -65.19
#